data_AF-A0A7I6N771-F1
#
_entry.id   AF-A0A7I6N771-F1
#
_cell.length_a   1.000
_cell.length_b   1.000
_cell.length_c   1.000
_cell.angle_alpha   90.00
_cell.angle_beta   90.00
_cell.angle_gamma   90.00
#
_symmetry.space_group_name_H-M   'P 1'
#
loop_
_entity.id
_entity.type
_entity.pdbx_description
1 polymer ?
#
loop_
_entity_poly.entity_id
_entity_poly.type
_entity_poly.pdbx_seq_one_letter_code
_entity_poly.pdbx_strand_id
1 'polypeptide(L)' 'MDFWNEQADQLEKALLDNAPVLVLHYIRTASPEAVAALAGDALPASDITRASVVATLAARLERSRVSMAAAT' A
#
# COMPACT_ATOMS: atom_id res chain seq x y z
N MET A 1 31.96 -1.12 5.46
CA MET A 1 30.78 -0.23 5.33
C MET A 1 29.58 -1.01 4.76
N ASP A 2 29.80 -2.25 4.32
CA ASP A 2 28.84 -3.00 3.50
C ASP A 2 27.75 -3.73 4.27
N PHE A 3 27.99 -4.08 5.55
CA PHE A 3 26.97 -4.76 6.37
C PHE A 3 25.67 -3.96 6.48
N TRP A 4 25.75 -2.65 6.79
CA TRP A 4 24.55 -1.82 6.93
C TRP A 4 23.80 -1.64 5.62
N ASN A 5 24.53 -1.54 4.50
CA ASN A 5 23.93 -1.46 3.18
C ASN A 5 23.23 -2.78 2.83
N GLU A 6 23.88 -3.92 3.06
CA GLU A 6 23.29 -5.24 2.81
C GLU A 6 22.03 -5.48 3.66
N GLN A 7 22.03 -5.06 4.93
CA GLN A 7 20.84 -5.14 5.77
C GLN A 7 19.71 -4.23 5.27
N ALA A 8 20.04 -3.03 4.76
CA ALA A 8 19.06 -2.14 4.16
C ALA A 8 18.45 -2.74 2.88
N ASP A 9 19.27 -3.33 2.01
CA ASP A 9 18.82 -3.99 0.78
C ASP A 9 17.91 -5.18 1.07
N GLN A 10 18.24 -5.99 2.08
CA GLN A 10 17.40 -7.12 2.52
C GLN A 10 16.04 -6.65 3.05
N LEU A 11 16.03 -5.56 3.82
CA LEU A 11 14.79 -4.97 4.32
C LEU A 11 13.96 -4.37 3.18
N GLU A 12 14.56 -3.62 2.27
CA GLU A 12 13.87 -3.05 1.10
C GLU A 12 13.20 -4.15 0.30
N LYS A 13 13.93 -5.24 -0.01
CA LYS A 13 13.36 -6.39 -0.72
C LYS A 13 12.16 -6.98 0.01
N ALA A 14 12.29 -7.23 1.32
CA ALA A 14 11.19 -7.78 2.12
C ALA A 14 9.95 -6.86 2.13
N LEU A 15 10.15 -5.54 2.15
CA LEU A 15 9.07 -4.56 2.06
C LEU A 15 8.41 -4.58 0.69
N LEU A 16 9.19 -4.61 -0.40
CA LEU A 16 8.67 -4.67 -1.77
C LEU A 16 7.91 -5.97 -2.05
N ASP A 17 8.40 -7.11 -1.56
CA ASP A 17 7.71 -8.41 -1.65
C ASP A 17 6.35 -8.39 -0.91
N ASN A 18 6.20 -7.52 0.10
CA ASN A 18 4.98 -7.32 0.87
C ASN A 18 4.25 -6.00 0.54
N ALA A 19 4.57 -5.37 -0.60
CA ALA A 19 4.01 -4.07 -0.99
C ALA A 19 2.47 -4.01 -0.91
N PRO A 20 1.68 -5.03 -1.33
CA PRO A 20 0.22 -4.99 -1.19
C PRO A 20 -0.26 -4.78 0.25
N VAL A 21 0.43 -5.39 1.22
CA VAL A 21 0.11 -5.25 2.65
C VAL A 21 0.48 -3.87 3.16
N LEU A 22 1.63 -3.35 2.73
CA LEU A 22 2.08 -2.00 3.09
C LEU A 22 1.15 -0.92 2.51
N VAL A 23 0.72 -1.07 1.25
CA VAL A 23 -0.27 -0.17 0.63
C VAL A 23 -1.58 -0.21 1.40
N LEU A 24 -2.08 -1.39 1.76
CA LEU A 24 -3.29 -1.54 2.57
C LEU A 24 -3.16 -0.89 3.95
N HIS A 25 -2.01 -1.04 4.60
CA HIS A 25 -1.74 -0.39 5.87
C HIS A 25 -1.75 1.14 5.72
N TYR A 26 -1.01 1.64 4.73
CA TYR A 26 -0.90 3.07 4.44
C TYR A 26 -2.27 3.71 4.18
N ILE A 27 -3.11 3.16 3.28
CA ILE A 27 -4.42 3.75 2.99
C ILE A 27 -5.40 3.71 4.17
N ARG A 28 -5.14 2.88 5.20
CA ARG A 28 -5.96 2.80 6.43
C ARG A 28 -5.52 3.79 7.51
N THR A 29 -4.24 4.15 7.54
CA THR A 29 -3.66 4.97 8.62
C THR A 29 -3.29 6.38 8.17
N ALA A 30 -3.05 6.58 6.87
CA ALA A 30 -2.72 7.87 6.29
C ALA A 30 -3.93 8.80 6.28
N SER A 31 -3.67 10.11 6.39
CA SER A 31 -4.70 11.10 6.18
C SER A 31 -5.11 11.17 4.69
N PRO A 32 -6.30 11.69 4.36
CA PRO A 32 -6.73 11.88 2.97
C PRO A 32 -5.74 12.72 2.15
N GLU A 33 -5.09 13.70 2.77
CA GLU A 33 -4.10 14.58 2.15
C GLU A 33 -2.81 13.83 1.83
N ALA A 34 -2.36 12.96 2.73
CA ALA A 34 -1.18 12.13 2.48
C ALA A 34 -1.42 11.17 1.30
N VAL A 35 -2.59 10.53 1.26
CA VAL A 35 -2.99 9.67 0.13
C VAL A 35 -3.04 10.47 -1.18
N ALA A 36 -3.59 11.68 -1.16
CA ALA A 36 -3.63 12.55 -2.34
C ALA A 36 -2.23 13.01 -2.79
N ALA A 37 -1.34 13.35 -1.85
CA ALA A 37 0.02 13.77 -2.15
C ALA A 37 0.83 12.65 -2.84
N LEU A 38 0.62 11.39 -2.46
CA LEU A 38 1.30 10.25 -3.06
C LEU A 38 0.66 9.80 -4.39
N ALA A 39 -0.67 9.80 -4.47
CA ALA A 39 -1.40 9.34 -5.66
C ALA A 39 -1.41 10.37 -6.80
N GLY A 40 -1.29 11.66 -6.48
CA GLY A 40 -1.33 12.74 -7.47
C GLY A 40 -2.57 12.65 -8.36
N ASP A 41 -2.36 12.74 -9.66
CA ASP A 41 -3.42 12.75 -10.69
C ASP A 41 -4.16 11.41 -10.83
N ALA A 42 -3.66 10.33 -10.22
CA ALA A 42 -4.37 9.04 -10.22
C ALA A 42 -5.63 9.07 -9.33
N LEU A 43 -5.74 10.06 -8.43
CA LEU A 43 -6.85 10.17 -7.50
C LEU A 43 -7.91 11.14 -8.03
N PRO A 44 -9.19 10.75 -8.08
CA PRO A 44 -10.26 11.63 -8.53
C PRO A 44 -10.35 12.92 -7.72
N ALA A 45 -10.66 14.03 -8.41
CA ALA A 45 -10.80 15.34 -7.80
C ALA A 45 -11.98 15.41 -6.80
N SER A 46 -13.09 14.70 -7.08
CA SER A 46 -14.26 14.64 -6.19
C SER A 46 -13.96 13.83 -4.93
N ASP A 47 -14.25 14.40 -3.76
CA ASP A 47 -14.03 13.76 -2.46
C ASP A 47 -14.80 12.44 -2.32
N ILE A 48 -16.04 12.38 -2.82
CA ILE A 48 -16.88 11.17 -2.76
C ILE A 48 -16.29 10.08 -3.66
N THR A 49 -15.88 10.44 -4.87
CA THR A 49 -15.25 9.49 -5.81
C THR A 49 -13.91 9.01 -5.28
N ARG A 50 -13.12 9.90 -4.68
CA ARG A 50 -11.85 9.60 -4.02
C ARG A 50 -12.03 8.57 -2.91
N ALA A 51 -12.92 8.83 -1.95
CA ALA A 51 -13.20 7.91 -0.85
C ALA A 51 -13.63 6.53 -1.36
N SER A 52 -14.47 6.50 -2.41
CA SER A 52 -14.95 5.27 -3.03
C SER A 52 -13.82 4.47 -3.71
N VAL A 53 -12.91 5.14 -4.43
CA VAL A 53 -11.75 4.50 -5.07
C VAL A 53 -10.80 3.92 -4.02
N VAL A 54 -10.50 4.67 -2.96
CA VAL A 54 -9.65 4.21 -1.85
C VAL A 54 -10.27 2.99 -1.16
N ALA A 55 -11.57 3.04 -0.85
CA ALA A 55 -12.29 1.92 -0.25
C ALA A 55 -12.28 0.68 -1.17
N THR A 56 -12.48 0.87 -2.46
CA THR A 56 -12.45 -0.21 -3.46
C THR A 56 -11.06 -0.85 -3.54
N LEU A 57 -9.99 -0.05 -3.53
CA LEU A 57 -8.62 -0.54 -3.51
C LEU A 57 -8.35 -1.34 -2.23
N ALA A 58 -8.75 -0.83 -1.06
CA ALA A 58 -8.59 -1.53 0.22
C ALA A 58 -9.26 -2.91 0.22
N ALA A 59 -10.50 -2.99 -0.29
CA ALA A 59 -11.24 -4.25 -0.38
C ALA A 59 -10.56 -5.26 -1.32
N ARG A 60 -9.98 -4.80 -2.43
CA ARG A 60 -9.21 -5.65 -3.36
C ARG A 60 -7.96 -6.22 -2.68
N LEU A 61 -7.19 -5.37 -2.00
CA LEU A 61 -5.97 -5.78 -1.31
C LEU A 61 -6.24 -6.75 -0.16
N GLU A 62 -7.31 -6.53 0.61
CA GLU A 62 -7.71 -7.46 1.68
C GLU A 62 -8.06 -8.84 1.12
N ARG A 63 -8.80 -8.90 0.01
CA ARG A 63 -9.15 -10.17 -0.65
C ARG A 63 -7.93 -10.90 -1.19
N SER A 64 -7.00 -10.17 -1.80
CA SER A 64 -5.74 -10.74 -2.28
C SER A 64 -4.91 -11.32 -1.13
N ARG A 65 -4.94 -10.69 0.05
CA ARG A 65 -4.27 -11.21 1.26
C ARG A 65 -4.85 -12.54 1.73
N VAL A 66 -6.18 -12.66 1.76
CA VAL A 66 -6.86 -13.92 2.11
C VAL A 66 -6.52 -15.03 1.12
N SER A 67 -6.45 -14.71 -0.18
CA SER A 67 -6.05 -15.68 -1.21
C SER A 67 -4.60 -16.14 -1.07
N MET A 68 -3.68 -15.24 -0.68
CA MET A 68 -2.27 -15.57 -0.47
C MET A 68 -2.05 -16.43 0.78
N ALA A 69 -2.77 -16.12 1.86
CA ALA A 69 -2.73 -16.90 3.10
C ALA A 69 -3.34 -18.32 2.94
N ALA A 70 -4.28 -18.50 2.02
CA ALA A 70 -4.87 -19.81 1.73
C ALA A 70 -4.00 -20.69 0.80
N ALA A 71 -2.94 -20.12 0.20
CA ALA A 71 -2.04 -20.81 -0.73
C ALA A 71 -0.68 -21.18 -0.11
N THR A 72 -0.48 -20.90 1.18
CA THR A 72 0.72 -21.23 1.98
C THR A 72 0.39 -22.33 2.98
#